data_AF-A0A1Q3C858-F1
#
_entry.id   AF-A0A1Q3C858-F1
#
_cell.length_a   1.000
_cell.length_b   1.000
_cell.length_c   1.000
_cell.angle_alpha   90.00
_cell.angle_beta   90.00
_cell.angle_gamma   90.00
#
_symmetry.space_group_name_H-M   'P 1'
#
loop_
_entity.id
_entity.type
_entity.pdbx_description
1 polymer ?
#
loop_
_entity_poly.entity_id
_entity_poly.type
_entity_poly.pdbx_seq_one_letter_code
_entity_poly.pdbx_strand_id
1 'polypeptide(L)'
;MSSSRPSQSSSNSVRSRHSARVIAQTTVDAMLHANFEESGSSFNYASSVRDICTSIDDKQPKSDKVTSAYLHHIQKGKLIQPFGCLLALDEKTFKVIAYSENAPEMLTMVSHAVPSVGDHPVLSIGTDVRTIFTAPSANALLMALGFGDVSVLNPILVHCKTSGKPFYAIIHRVTGSLIIDFEPVKPYEIPMTAAGAL
;
A
#
# COMPACT_ATOMS: atom_id res chain seq x y z
N MET A 1 27.42 -27.85 -45.62
CA MET A 1 27.58 -26.66 -44.76
C MET A 1 26.27 -25.93 -44.71
N SER A 2 25.53 -26.03 -43.59
CA SER A 2 24.32 -25.23 -43.38
C SER A 2 24.35 -24.66 -41.97
N SER A 3 24.48 -23.34 -41.93
CA SER A 3 24.62 -22.46 -40.78
C SER A 3 23.40 -22.50 -39.87
N SER A 4 23.62 -22.73 -38.57
CA SER A 4 22.66 -22.49 -37.49
C SER A 4 22.49 -20.97 -37.28
N ARG A 5 21.26 -20.47 -37.43
CA ARG A 5 20.87 -19.14 -36.94
C ARG A 5 20.45 -19.24 -35.47
N PRO A 6 20.83 -18.28 -34.60
CA PRO A 6 20.44 -18.32 -33.20
C PRO A 6 18.96 -17.91 -33.05
N SER A 7 18.19 -18.76 -32.39
CA SER A 7 16.82 -18.46 -31.95
C SER A 7 16.85 -17.39 -30.86
N GLN A 8 16.38 -16.19 -31.21
CA GLN A 8 16.17 -15.11 -30.25
C GLN A 8 14.95 -15.41 -29.35
N SER A 9 15.12 -15.08 -28.07
CA SER A 9 14.24 -15.32 -26.93
C SER A 9 12.84 -14.69 -27.01
N SER A 10 11.81 -15.49 -26.70
CA SER A 10 10.38 -15.16 -26.68
C SER A 10 9.86 -14.60 -25.34
N SER A 11 10.66 -13.80 -24.62
CA SER A 11 10.25 -13.25 -23.31
C SER A 11 9.33 -12.02 -23.41
N ASN A 12 9.31 -11.32 -24.56
CA ASN A 12 8.55 -10.07 -24.71
C ASN A 12 7.03 -10.27 -24.93
N SER A 13 6.57 -11.43 -25.40
CA SER A 13 5.16 -11.63 -25.77
C SER A 13 4.23 -11.84 -24.57
N VAL A 14 4.74 -12.42 -23.48
CA VAL A 14 3.96 -12.66 -22.26
C VAL A 14 3.70 -11.35 -21.54
N ARG A 15 4.71 -10.48 -21.46
CA ARG A 15 4.62 -9.16 -20.83
C ARG A 15 3.70 -8.21 -21.60
N SER A 16 3.73 -8.26 -22.94
CA SER A 16 2.83 -7.45 -23.77
C SER A 16 1.36 -7.90 -23.67
N ARG A 17 1.09 -9.22 -23.64
CA ARG A 17 -0.26 -9.76 -23.39
C ARG A 17 -0.78 -9.40 -22.00
N HIS A 18 0.07 -9.47 -20.99
CA HIS A 18 -0.30 -9.07 -19.64
C HIS A 18 -0.64 -7.58 -19.57
N SER A 19 0.17 -6.72 -20.19
CA SER A 19 -0.08 -5.29 -20.27
C SER A 19 -1.39 -4.96 -21.02
N ALA A 20 -1.66 -5.62 -22.15
CA ALA A 20 -2.91 -5.42 -22.89
C ALA A 20 -4.15 -5.79 -22.07
N ARG A 21 -4.08 -6.92 -21.33
CA ARG A 21 -5.18 -7.33 -20.43
C ARG A 21 -5.41 -6.33 -19.31
N VAL A 22 -4.35 -5.81 -18.70
CA VAL A 22 -4.45 -4.81 -17.63
C VAL A 22 -5.11 -3.54 -18.17
N ILE A 23 -4.68 -3.05 -19.34
CA ILE A 23 -5.26 -1.84 -19.96
C ILE A 23 -6.75 -2.02 -20.25
N ALA A 24 -7.14 -3.16 -20.82
CA ALA A 24 -8.54 -3.45 -21.12
C ALA A 24 -9.40 -3.47 -19.84
N GLN A 25 -8.94 -4.16 -18.80
CA GLN A 25 -9.66 -4.23 -17.52
C GLN A 25 -9.77 -2.86 -16.86
N THR A 26 -8.68 -2.11 -16.77
CA THR A 26 -8.69 -0.75 -16.20
C THR A 26 -9.62 0.19 -16.95
N THR A 27 -9.78 0.01 -18.26
CA THR A 27 -10.71 0.83 -19.06
C THR A 27 -12.17 0.52 -18.67
N VAL A 28 -12.51 -0.76 -18.54
CA VAL A 28 -13.83 -1.20 -18.07
C VAL A 28 -14.11 -0.70 -16.66
N ASP A 29 -13.16 -0.86 -15.74
CA ASP A 29 -13.29 -0.43 -14.35
C ASP A 29 -13.50 1.09 -14.24
N ALA A 30 -12.78 1.87 -15.06
CA ALA A 30 -12.95 3.32 -15.13
C ALA A 30 -14.34 3.74 -15.62
N MET A 31 -14.89 3.04 -16.62
CA MET A 31 -16.26 3.30 -17.11
C MET A 31 -17.30 2.93 -16.06
N LEU A 32 -17.14 1.79 -15.39
CA LEU A 32 -18.02 1.37 -14.29
C LEU A 32 -18.00 2.38 -13.15
N HIS A 33 -16.82 2.86 -12.76
CA HIS A 33 -16.67 3.87 -11.73
C HIS A 33 -17.34 5.20 -12.13
N ALA A 34 -17.14 5.66 -13.37
CA ALA A 34 -17.79 6.87 -13.85
C ALA A 34 -19.33 6.75 -13.83
N ASN A 35 -19.87 5.64 -14.30
CA ASN A 35 -21.31 5.37 -14.27
C ASN A 35 -21.84 5.31 -12.83
N PHE A 36 -21.08 4.73 -11.90
CA PHE A 36 -21.44 4.66 -10.49
C PHE A 36 -21.52 6.05 -9.85
N GLU A 37 -20.49 6.89 -10.05
CA GLU A 37 -20.46 8.26 -9.53
C GLU A 37 -21.60 9.12 -10.09
N GLU A 38 -21.98 8.93 -11.35
CA GLU A 38 -23.13 9.60 -11.97
C GLU A 38 -24.49 9.09 -11.44
N SER A 39 -24.57 7.81 -11.08
CA SER A 39 -25.81 7.14 -10.67
C SER A 39 -26.34 7.57 -9.31
N GLY A 40 -25.52 8.24 -8.49
CA GLY A 40 -25.92 8.82 -7.20
C GLY A 40 -26.52 7.77 -6.24
N SER A 41 -27.86 7.70 -6.17
CA SER A 41 -28.58 6.86 -5.20
C SER A 41 -28.91 5.44 -5.67
N SER A 42 -28.85 5.13 -6.96
CA SER A 42 -29.22 3.81 -7.47
C SER A 42 -28.34 3.38 -8.63
N PHE A 43 -27.55 2.32 -8.43
CA PHE A 43 -26.64 1.80 -9.43
C PHE A 43 -26.93 0.32 -9.71
N ASN A 44 -27.17 -0.01 -10.99
CA ASN A 44 -27.39 -1.38 -11.43
C ASN A 44 -26.14 -1.90 -12.16
N TYR A 45 -25.29 -2.59 -11.41
CA TYR A 45 -24.04 -3.15 -11.92
C TYR A 45 -24.25 -4.07 -13.14
N ALA A 46 -25.28 -4.91 -13.12
CA ALA A 46 -25.52 -5.91 -14.16
C ALA A 46 -25.95 -5.28 -15.50
N SER A 47 -26.64 -4.14 -15.50
CA SER A 47 -26.88 -3.37 -16.74
C SER A 47 -25.61 -2.67 -17.20
N SER A 48 -24.90 -1.97 -16.30
CA SER A 48 -23.70 -1.21 -16.68
C SER A 48 -22.59 -2.08 -17.27
N VAL A 49 -22.38 -3.29 -16.75
CA VAL A 49 -21.41 -4.23 -17.34
C VAL A 49 -21.83 -4.68 -18.74
N ARG A 50 -23.12 -4.95 -18.96
CA ARG A 50 -23.63 -5.34 -20.29
C ARG A 50 -23.48 -4.20 -21.30
N ASP A 51 -23.79 -2.97 -20.90
CA ASP A 51 -23.69 -1.77 -21.75
C ASP A 51 -22.22 -1.44 -22.11
N ILE A 52 -21.29 -1.71 -21.21
CA ILE A 52 -19.85 -1.55 -21.46
C ILE A 52 -19.33 -2.66 -22.39
N CYS A 53 -19.74 -3.91 -22.18
CA CYS A 53 -19.33 -5.02 -23.06
C CYS A 53 -19.79 -4.81 -24.51
N THR A 54 -20.97 -4.24 -24.75
CA THR A 54 -21.48 -3.96 -26.11
C THR A 54 -20.80 -2.76 -26.78
N SER A 55 -20.27 -1.81 -26.01
CA SER A 55 -19.63 -0.60 -26.55
C SER A 55 -18.13 -0.74 -26.83
N ILE A 56 -17.48 -1.78 -26.29
CA ILE A 56 -16.05 -2.05 -26.48
C ILE A 56 -15.75 -2.71 -27.84
N ASP A 57 -16.68 -3.44 -28.44
CA ASP A 57 -16.46 -4.08 -29.76
C ASP A 57 -16.22 -3.07 -30.90
N ASP A 58 -16.64 -1.80 -30.74
CA ASP A 58 -16.51 -0.75 -31.76
C ASP A 58 -15.36 0.25 -31.51
N LYS A 59 -14.68 0.22 -30.35
CA LYS A 59 -13.64 1.21 -30.00
C LYS A 59 -12.32 0.55 -29.62
N GLN A 60 -11.31 0.72 -30.48
CA GLN A 60 -9.91 0.45 -30.16
C GLN A 60 -9.53 1.09 -28.80
N PRO A 61 -8.74 0.42 -27.94
CA PRO A 61 -8.37 0.94 -26.63
C PRO A 61 -7.35 2.08 -26.78
N LYS A 62 -7.84 3.28 -27.07
CA LYS A 62 -7.11 4.54 -26.90
C LYS A 62 -7.40 5.04 -25.50
N SER A 63 -6.38 5.55 -24.82
CA SER A 63 -6.49 6.01 -23.44
C SER A 63 -7.53 7.13 -23.34
N ASP A 64 -8.73 6.79 -22.87
CA ASP A 64 -9.79 7.76 -22.66
C ASP A 64 -9.48 8.63 -21.45
N LYS A 65 -9.88 9.91 -21.52
CA LYS A 65 -9.74 10.88 -20.43
C LYS A 65 -10.29 10.32 -19.11
N VAL A 66 -11.37 9.54 -19.18
CA VAL A 66 -12.01 8.84 -18.05
C VAL A 66 -11.04 7.86 -17.37
N THR A 67 -10.35 7.01 -18.15
CA THR A 67 -9.37 6.05 -17.63
C THR A 67 -8.20 6.75 -16.95
N SER A 68 -7.72 7.87 -17.52
CA SER A 68 -6.64 8.65 -16.92
C SER A 68 -7.05 9.30 -15.60
N ALA A 69 -8.27 9.84 -15.52
CA ALA A 69 -8.81 10.45 -14.31
C ALA A 69 -9.03 9.40 -13.20
N TYR A 70 -9.56 8.23 -13.56
CA TYR A 70 -9.74 7.08 -12.66
C TYR A 70 -8.40 6.60 -12.10
N LEU A 71 -7.40 6.38 -12.97
CA LEU A 71 -6.06 5.96 -12.54
C LEU A 71 -5.41 7.00 -11.64
N HIS A 72 -5.53 8.28 -11.98
CA HIS A 72 -5.02 9.36 -11.13
C HIS A 72 -5.70 9.36 -9.75
N HIS A 73 -7.02 9.16 -9.71
CA HIS A 73 -7.76 9.08 -8.45
C HIS A 73 -7.31 7.89 -7.60
N ILE A 74 -7.16 6.69 -8.18
CA ILE A 74 -6.70 5.51 -7.43
C ILE A 74 -5.26 5.69 -6.93
N GLN A 75 -4.37 6.21 -7.77
CA GLN A 75 -2.95 6.37 -7.41
C GLN A 75 -2.71 7.50 -6.40
N LYS A 76 -3.61 8.50 -6.34
CA LYS A 76 -3.45 9.72 -5.54
C LYS A 76 -4.67 10.04 -4.68
N GLY A 77 -5.51 9.05 -4.38
CA GLY A 77 -6.76 9.22 -3.63
C GLY A 77 -6.54 9.74 -2.22
N LYS A 78 -5.33 9.57 -1.66
CA LYS A 78 -4.92 10.04 -0.31
C LYS A 78 -5.85 9.58 0.82
N LEU A 79 -6.69 8.58 0.57
CA LEU A 79 -7.56 7.95 1.53
C LEU A 79 -7.03 6.54 1.80
N ILE A 80 -7.07 6.14 3.06
CA ILE A 80 -6.77 4.79 3.51
C ILE A 80 -8.00 4.19 4.18
N GLN A 81 -8.04 2.87 4.27
CA GLN A 81 -9.08 2.21 5.06
C GLN A 81 -8.79 2.39 6.56
N PRO A 82 -9.82 2.58 7.41
CA PRO A 82 -9.64 2.96 8.80
C PRO A 82 -9.20 1.81 9.73
N PHE A 83 -9.09 0.58 9.22
CA PHE A 83 -8.72 -0.58 10.05
C PHE A 83 -7.25 -0.58 10.47
N GLY A 84 -6.40 0.08 9.68
CA GLY A 84 -4.96 0.22 9.89
C GLY A 84 -4.54 1.69 9.84
N CYS A 85 -3.24 1.93 9.93
CA CYS A 85 -2.66 3.27 9.70
C CYS A 85 -1.47 3.21 8.76
N LEU A 86 -1.10 4.34 8.18
CA LEU A 86 -0.02 4.44 7.19
C LEU A 86 1.03 5.44 7.66
N LEU A 87 2.31 5.07 7.54
CA LEU A 87 3.43 6.01 7.63
C LEU A 87 4.23 6.00 6.33
N ALA A 88 4.62 7.19 5.88
CA ALA A 88 5.64 7.35 4.86
C ALA A 88 6.91 7.88 5.51
N LEU A 89 8.03 7.22 5.22
CA LEU A 89 9.35 7.56 5.74
C LEU A 89 10.28 7.96 4.62
N ASP A 90 11.20 8.88 4.92
CA ASP A 90 12.36 9.11 4.08
C ASP A 90 13.37 7.95 4.24
N GLU A 91 13.77 7.36 3.12
CA GLU A 91 14.69 6.22 3.09
C GLU A 91 16.08 6.56 3.67
N LYS A 92 16.50 7.84 3.56
CA LYS A 92 17.84 8.27 4.02
C LYS A 92 17.89 8.62 5.49
N THR A 93 16.89 9.39 5.96
CA THR A 93 16.88 9.90 7.35
C THR A 93 16.08 9.02 8.30
N PHE A 94 15.25 8.11 7.77
CA PHE A 94 14.33 7.27 8.54
C PHE A 94 13.34 8.09 9.39
N LYS A 95 13.00 9.29 8.90
CA LYS A 95 12.06 10.21 9.52
C LYS A 95 10.73 10.18 8.79
N VAL A 96 9.66 10.43 9.54
CA VAL A 96 8.29 10.51 9.02
C VAL A 96 8.16 11.72 8.08
N ILE A 97 7.73 11.49 6.84
CA ILE A 97 7.43 12.54 5.85
C ILE A 97 5.92 12.73 5.64
N ALA A 98 5.14 11.67 5.87
CA ALA A 98 3.68 11.73 5.92
C ALA A 98 3.15 10.63 6.82
N TYR A 99 1.94 10.81 7.35
CA TYR A 99 1.25 9.83 8.16
C TYR A 99 -0.26 9.99 7.98
N SER A 100 -1.02 8.92 8.20
CA SER A 100 -2.48 8.98 8.22
C SER A 100 -3.00 9.65 9.49
N GLU A 101 -4.17 10.29 9.41
CA GLU A 101 -4.76 11.04 10.53
C GLU A 101 -4.94 10.21 11.81
N ASN A 102 -5.26 8.92 11.66
CA ASN A 102 -5.44 7.97 12.76
C ASN A 102 -4.11 7.40 13.33
N ALA A 103 -2.96 7.63 12.69
CA ALA A 103 -1.69 7.03 13.10
C ALA A 103 -1.23 7.43 14.52
N PRO A 104 -1.34 8.69 14.97
CA PRO A 104 -0.96 9.06 16.33
C PRO A 104 -1.80 8.31 17.39
N GLU A 105 -3.10 8.21 17.16
CA GLU A 105 -4.01 7.47 18.03
C GLU A 105 -3.64 5.98 18.09
N MET A 106 -3.41 5.35 16.94
CA MET A 106 -3.13 3.92 16.88
C MET A 106 -1.76 3.54 17.44
N LEU A 107 -0.72 4.32 17.14
CA LEU A 107 0.67 3.96 17.42
C LEU A 107 1.18 4.51 18.76
N THR A 108 0.65 5.64 19.24
CA THR A 108 1.23 6.36 20.40
C THR A 108 0.34 6.37 21.64
N MET A 109 -0.98 6.19 21.52
CA MET A 109 -1.86 6.23 22.68
C MET A 109 -1.85 4.94 23.50
N VAL A 110 -1.70 5.11 24.81
CA VAL A 110 -1.85 4.07 25.83
C VAL A 110 -3.34 3.90 26.18
N SER A 111 -3.88 2.68 26.04
CA SER A 111 -5.32 2.37 26.15
C SER A 111 -5.98 2.65 27.52
N HIS A 112 -5.23 3.04 28.55
CA HIS A 112 -5.73 3.15 29.92
C HIS A 112 -5.27 4.40 30.70
N ALA A 113 -4.71 5.41 30.02
CA ALA A 113 -4.29 6.65 30.69
C ALA A 113 -5.12 7.85 30.21
N VAL A 114 -5.60 8.65 31.17
CA VAL A 114 -6.00 10.03 30.91
C VAL A 114 -4.79 10.72 30.25
N PRO A 115 -4.93 11.42 29.11
CA PRO A 115 -3.79 12.09 28.48
C PRO A 115 -3.21 13.09 29.49
N SER A 116 -2.06 12.76 30.08
CA SER A 116 -1.33 13.72 30.90
C SER A 116 -0.77 14.75 29.93
N VAL A 117 -1.08 16.02 30.18
CA VAL A 117 -0.66 17.14 29.34
C VAL A 117 0.87 17.23 29.38
N GLY A 118 1.58 16.66 28.39
CA GLY A 118 2.99 16.98 28.15
C GLY A 118 3.95 15.86 27.72
N ASP A 119 3.66 14.56 27.94
CA ASP A 119 4.72 13.53 27.92
C ASP A 119 4.53 12.36 26.93
N HIS A 120 3.63 12.46 25.96
CA HIS A 120 3.52 11.46 24.91
C HIS A 120 4.25 11.93 23.64
N PRO A 121 5.13 11.10 23.04
CA PRO A 121 5.80 11.47 21.79
C PRO A 121 4.73 11.67 20.72
N VAL A 122 4.50 12.94 20.38
CA VAL A 122 3.53 13.32 19.35
C VAL A 122 4.12 12.91 18.01
N LEU A 123 3.51 11.91 17.37
CA LEU A 123 3.81 11.57 15.99
C LEU A 123 3.62 12.81 15.12
N SER A 124 4.71 13.30 14.54
CA SER A 124 4.74 14.50 13.71
C SER A 124 5.71 14.32 12.54
N ILE A 125 5.60 15.17 11.53
CA ILE A 125 6.55 15.18 10.41
C ILE A 125 7.96 15.46 10.95
N GLY A 126 8.94 14.66 10.53
CA GLY A 126 10.32 14.71 11.00
C GLY A 126 10.58 13.85 12.24
N THR A 127 9.55 13.25 12.84
CA THR A 127 9.71 12.29 13.94
C THR A 127 10.49 11.07 13.46
N ASP A 128 11.41 10.60 14.30
CA ASP A 128 12.20 9.41 14.05
C ASP A 128 11.41 8.15 14.45
N VAL A 129 11.37 7.15 13.57
CA VAL A 129 10.62 5.91 13.81
C VAL A 129 11.09 5.15 15.06
N ARG A 130 12.35 5.32 15.45
CA ARG A 130 12.93 4.74 16.67
C ARG A 130 12.30 5.27 17.97
N THR A 131 11.59 6.40 17.91
CA THR A 131 10.84 6.91 19.07
C THR A 131 9.46 6.29 19.20
N ILE A 132 8.92 5.73 18.10
CA ILE A 132 7.56 5.18 18.01
C ILE A 132 7.55 3.69 18.38
N PHE A 133 8.53 2.92 17.91
CA PHE A 133 8.60 1.47 18.10
C PHE A 133 9.68 1.04 19.10
N THR A 134 9.55 -0.18 19.63
CA THR A 134 10.59 -0.80 20.45
C THR A 134 11.91 -0.93 19.67
N ALA A 135 13.04 -0.99 20.38
CA ALA A 135 14.35 -1.08 19.73
C ALA A 135 14.49 -2.28 18.75
N PRO A 136 14.01 -3.50 19.07
CA PRO A 136 14.04 -4.62 18.12
C PRO A 136 13.20 -4.34 16.87
N SER A 137 11.98 -3.80 17.05
CA SER A 137 11.10 -3.49 15.93
C SER A 137 11.67 -2.40 15.02
N ALA A 138 12.24 -1.34 15.60
CA ALA A 138 12.88 -0.29 14.83
C ALA A 138 14.12 -0.80 14.08
N ASN A 139 14.90 -1.72 14.67
CA ASN A 139 16.02 -2.36 14.00
C ASN A 139 15.56 -3.25 12.84
N ALA A 140 14.48 -4.02 13.00
CA ALA A 140 13.90 -4.83 11.93
C ALA A 140 13.46 -3.97 10.73
N LEU A 141 12.78 -2.84 10.98
CA LEU A 141 12.40 -1.90 9.93
C LEU A 141 13.63 -1.27 9.25
N LEU A 142 14.70 -0.99 10.00
CA LEU A 142 15.96 -0.48 9.44
C LEU A 142 16.68 -1.55 8.60
N MET A 143 16.72 -2.80 9.06
CA MET A 143 17.29 -3.91 8.29
C MET A 143 16.55 -4.12 6.98
N ALA A 144 15.23 -3.92 6.97
CA ALA A 144 14.43 -3.98 5.74
C ALA A 144 14.87 -2.97 4.67
N LEU A 145 15.46 -1.83 5.05
CA LEU A 145 16.01 -0.87 4.09
C LEU A 145 17.20 -1.43 3.29
N GLY A 146 17.96 -2.35 3.86
CA GLY A 146 19.10 -2.98 3.19
C GLY A 146 18.72 -3.91 2.04
N PHE A 147 17.45 -4.29 1.92
CA PHE A 147 17.00 -5.22 0.89
C PHE A 147 16.66 -4.49 -0.40
N GLY A 148 17.04 -5.08 -1.55
CA GLY A 148 16.69 -4.56 -2.87
C GLY A 148 15.19 -4.69 -3.17
N ASP A 149 14.56 -5.76 -2.69
CA ASP A 149 13.12 -5.94 -2.68
C ASP A 149 12.64 -6.11 -1.24
N VAL A 150 12.00 -5.06 -0.71
CA VAL A 150 11.47 -5.03 0.67
C VAL A 150 10.28 -5.98 0.85
N SER A 151 9.62 -6.39 -0.24
CA SER A 151 8.42 -7.22 -0.20
C SER A 151 8.67 -8.62 0.35
N VAL A 152 9.92 -9.10 0.26
CA VAL A 152 10.35 -10.42 0.76
C VAL A 152 10.22 -10.55 2.28
N LEU A 153 10.27 -9.42 3.00
CA LEU A 153 10.19 -9.40 4.45
C LEU A 153 8.78 -9.16 4.98
N ASN A 154 7.80 -8.94 4.09
CA ASN A 154 6.44 -8.65 4.52
C ASN A 154 5.72 -9.93 4.95
N PRO A 155 4.96 -9.90 6.07
CA PRO A 155 4.84 -8.82 7.04
C PRO A 155 5.93 -8.84 8.14
N ILE A 156 6.31 -7.68 8.67
CA ILE A 156 7.21 -7.56 9.83
C ILE A 156 6.38 -7.29 11.10
N LEU A 157 6.54 -8.11 12.14
CA LEU A 157 5.89 -7.87 13.44
C LEU A 157 6.62 -6.76 14.20
N VAL A 158 5.90 -5.67 14.48
CA VAL A 158 6.42 -4.52 15.23
C VAL A 158 5.61 -4.25 16.48
N HIS A 159 6.27 -3.74 17.51
CA HIS A 159 5.64 -3.35 18.78
C HIS A 159 5.85 -1.86 19.04
N CYS A 160 4.75 -1.17 19.37
CA CYS A 160 4.80 0.24 19.74
C CYS A 160 5.51 0.42 21.09
N LYS A 161 6.38 1.41 21.21
CA LYS A 161 7.20 1.66 22.40
C LYS A 161 6.35 2.09 23.61
N THR A 162 5.39 2.98 23.38
CA THR A 162 4.55 3.56 24.46
C THR A 162 3.42 2.63 24.86
N SER A 163 2.68 2.11 23.87
CA SER A 163 1.46 1.31 24.12
C SER A 163 1.71 -0.20 24.21
N GLY A 164 2.86 -0.70 23.74
CA GLY A 164 3.15 -2.12 23.62
C GLY A 164 2.33 -2.86 22.54
N LYS A 165 1.43 -2.15 21.83
CA LYS A 165 0.53 -2.76 20.85
C LYS A 165 1.31 -3.36 19.67
N PRO A 166 1.02 -4.61 19.29
CA PRO A 166 1.62 -5.26 18.13
C PRO A 166 0.90 -4.86 16.83
N PHE A 167 1.68 -4.65 15.77
CA PHE A 167 1.19 -4.40 14.42
C PHE A 167 1.98 -5.26 13.43
N TYR A 168 1.33 -5.71 12.37
CA TYR A 168 2.02 -6.14 11.17
C TYR A 168 2.36 -4.90 10.34
N ALA A 169 3.64 -4.71 10.04
CA ALA A 169 4.14 -3.69 9.15
C ALA A 169 4.33 -4.30 7.76
N ILE A 170 3.60 -3.79 6.78
CA ILE A 170 3.73 -4.14 5.37
C ILE A 170 4.43 -2.98 4.66
N ILE A 171 5.60 -3.28 4.10
CA ILE A 171 6.54 -2.28 3.61
C ILE A 171 6.56 -2.27 2.09
N HIS A 172 6.45 -1.08 1.52
CA HIS A 172 6.54 -0.84 0.08
C HIS A 172 7.50 0.31 -0.21
N ARG A 173 8.43 0.13 -1.16
CA ARG A 173 9.37 1.18 -1.57
C ARG A 173 8.83 1.94 -2.78
N VAL A 174 8.72 3.26 -2.66
CA VAL A 174 8.22 4.14 -3.72
C VAL A 174 9.10 5.39 -3.83
N THR A 175 9.79 5.55 -4.96
CA THR A 175 10.54 6.78 -5.33
C THR A 175 11.43 7.36 -4.21
N GLY A 176 12.23 6.52 -3.54
CA GLY A 176 13.14 6.96 -2.47
C GLY A 176 12.46 7.20 -1.11
N SER A 177 11.23 6.71 -0.95
CA SER A 177 10.49 6.72 0.31
C SER A 177 10.01 5.31 0.64
N LEU A 178 9.83 5.07 1.93
CA LEU A 178 9.29 3.82 2.45
C LEU A 178 7.85 4.06 2.92
N ILE A 179 6.89 3.40 2.28
CA ILE A 179 5.50 3.40 2.72
C ILE A 179 5.32 2.16 3.59
N ILE A 180 4.75 2.34 4.78
CA ILE A 180 4.49 1.27 5.73
C ILE A 180 3.02 1.31 6.11
N ASP A 181 2.31 0.24 5.81
CA ASP A 181 0.95 -0.01 6.28
C ASP A 181 1.01 -0.84 7.56
N PHE A 182 0.33 -0.37 8.60
CA PHE A 182 0.26 -1.02 9.91
C PHE A 182 -1.12 -1.58 10.14
N GLU A 183 -1.18 -2.91 10.29
CA GLU A 183 -2.40 -3.63 10.61
C GLU A 183 -2.34 -4.12 12.07
N PRO A 184 -3.35 -3.80 12.90
CA PRO A 184 -3.34 -4.21 14.31
C PRO A 184 -3.42 -5.73 14.44
N VAL A 185 -2.54 -6.32 15.24
CA VAL A 185 -2.55 -7.77 15.52
C VAL A 185 -3.49 -8.04 16.69
N LYS A 186 -4.37 -9.04 16.54
CA LYS A 186 -5.27 -9.41 17.62
C LYS A 186 -4.49 -10.09 18.75
N PRO A 187 -4.86 -9.90 20.03
CA PRO A 187 -4.08 -10.40 21.17
C PRO A 187 -3.83 -11.91 21.18
N TYR A 188 -4.72 -12.71 20.58
CA TYR A 188 -4.60 -14.17 20.50
C TYR A 188 -3.76 -14.65 19.30
N GLU A 189 -3.40 -13.74 18.39
CA GLU A 189 -2.60 -14.02 17.18
C GLU A 189 -1.13 -13.68 17.39
N ILE A 190 -0.78 -13.10 18.54
CA ILE A 190 0.62 -12.86 18.91
C ILE A 190 1.27 -14.24 19.10
N PRO A 191 2.26 -14.63 18.28
CA PRO A 191 2.99 -15.85 18.52
C PRO A 191 3.60 -15.74 19.92
N MET A 192 3.34 -16.70 20.82
CA MET A 192 3.93 -16.78 22.17
C MET A 192 5.47 -16.92 22.17
N THR A 193 6.13 -16.69 21.04
CA THR A 193 7.58 -16.84 20.87
C THR A 193 8.06 -15.87 19.78
N ALA A 194 8.33 -14.63 20.17
CA ALA A 194 9.16 -13.72 19.37
C ALA A 194 10.48 -13.45 20.11
N ALA A 195 11.15 -14.53 20.51
CA ALA A 195 12.59 -14.52 20.74
C ALA A 195 13.26 -14.82 19.39
N GLY A 196 13.74 -13.77 18.72
CA GLY A 196 14.81 -13.83 17.73
C GLY A 196 14.53 -14.58 16.41
N ALA A 197 14.31 -13.80 15.35
CA ALA A 197 14.88 -14.09 14.03
C ALA A 197 14.82 -12.82 13.18
N LEU A 198 15.80 -11.93 13.40
CA LEU A 198 16.64 -11.22 12.42
C LEU A 198 17.49 -10.19 13.18
#